data_AF-A0A2H3JY97-F1
#
_entry.id   AF-A0A2H3JY97-F1
#
_cell.length_a   1.000
_cell.length_b   1.000
_cell.length_c   1.000
_cell.angle_alpha   90.00
_cell.angle_beta   90.00
_cell.angle_gamma   90.00
#
_symmetry.space_group_name_H-M   'P 1'
#
loop_
_entity.id
_entity.type
_entity.pdbx_description
1 polymer ?
#
loop_
_entity_poly.entity_id
_entity_poly.type
_entity_poly.pdbx_seq_one_letter_code
_entity_poly.pdbx_strand_id
1 'polypeptide(L)'
;MPTALLAAAVAAALFASASVRAETHTLRFNNQCGYGTPKLVQAGNILSTGEDYVSNGVFESAIAYLDDGKCDLNGEGCLIIEMYLGNPTEPGAGSSADISLISPHAYNVQGSFSYFSGCDNSGANCASADCPAAFFYSDETQVQVACQADNVNFLMAFCADATTLSWDSGIAPSTSSSAWTPPPPTTSSTPTSTWVAPTTSSTWVAPTTSSTSTYVPPSSTYTPSSSSSSSSSSSSSSSSSASSSSAAASASASARCPNKAVKRAAKRGLAIPELLDGVAAAPPAGLGSAFNAHKRRHPRAVSHRARSH
;
A
#
# COMPACT_ATOMS: atom_id res chain seq x y z
N MET A 1 39.22 41.58 22.08
CA MET A 1 38.30 41.65 20.92
C MET A 1 38.31 40.42 19.98
N PRO A 2 39.31 39.50 19.94
CA PRO A 2 39.25 38.35 19.01
C PRO A 2 38.39 37.16 19.49
N THR A 3 38.06 37.08 20.78
CA THR A 3 37.28 35.97 21.36
C THR A 3 35.78 36.02 21.03
N ALA A 4 35.21 37.21 20.80
CA ALA A 4 33.79 37.37 20.47
C ALA A 4 33.45 36.90 19.04
N LEU A 5 34.39 37.07 18.09
CA LEU A 5 34.22 36.61 16.70
C LEU A 5 34.29 35.08 16.59
N LEU A 6 35.14 34.44 17.39
CA LEU A 6 35.24 32.97 17.42
C LEU A 6 33.98 32.33 18.02
N ALA A 7 33.42 32.91 19.08
CA ALA A 7 32.19 32.43 19.70
C ALA A 7 30.97 32.57 18.75
N ALA A 8 30.88 33.67 18.00
CA ALA A 8 29.81 33.87 17.02
C ALA A 8 29.90 32.90 15.84
N ALA A 9 31.11 32.57 15.36
CA ALA A 9 31.31 31.63 14.27
C ALA A 9 30.96 30.17 14.65
N VAL A 10 31.29 29.75 15.87
CA VAL A 10 30.93 28.41 16.38
C VAL A 10 29.42 28.28 16.59
N ALA A 11 28.76 29.33 17.09
CA ALA A 11 27.30 29.32 17.25
C ALA A 11 26.58 29.20 15.89
N ALA A 12 27.01 29.93 14.86
CA ALA A 12 26.43 29.85 13.52
C ALA A 12 26.60 28.47 12.85
N ALA A 13 27.73 27.79 13.10
CA ALA A 13 27.98 26.45 12.56
C ALA A 13 27.07 25.36 13.19
N LEU A 14 26.68 25.51 14.46
CA LEU A 14 25.80 24.55 15.15
C LEU A 14 24.34 24.65 14.71
N PHE A 15 23.86 25.82 14.28
CA PHE A 15 22.52 25.97 13.73
C PHE A 15 22.39 25.52 12.26
N ALA A 16 23.52 25.41 11.55
CA ALA A 16 23.52 25.03 10.13
C ALA A 16 23.42 23.52 9.88
N SER A 17 23.62 22.66 10.88
CA SER A 17 23.71 21.20 10.70
C SER A 17 22.49 20.39 11.15
N ALA A 18 21.46 21.02 11.71
CA ALA A 18 20.23 20.33 12.14
C ALA A 18 19.14 20.34 11.04
N SER A 19 19.50 19.90 9.83
CA SER A 19 18.48 19.63 8.81
C SER A 19 17.84 18.29 9.13
N VAL A 20 16.78 18.30 9.94
CA VAL A 20 15.92 17.12 10.07
C VAL A 20 15.27 16.91 8.70
N ARG A 21 15.69 15.88 7.97
CA ARG A 21 14.94 15.40 6.81
C ARG A 21 13.65 14.79 7.33
N ALA A 22 12.63 15.63 7.46
CA ALA A 22 11.29 15.15 7.75
C ALA A 22 10.87 14.24 6.59
N GLU A 23 10.43 13.04 6.94
CA GLU A 23 9.86 12.11 5.99
C GLU A 23 8.62 12.71 5.34
N THR A 24 8.50 12.58 4.02
CA THR A 24 7.34 13.10 3.29
C THR A 24 6.99 12.20 2.12
N HIS A 25 5.69 12.05 1.89
CA HIS A 25 5.14 11.27 0.78
C HIS A 25 4.02 12.06 0.12
N THR A 26 4.09 12.19 -1.20
CA THR A 26 3.01 12.75 -2.02
C THR A 26 2.24 11.62 -2.69
N LEU A 27 0.95 11.59 -2.47
CA LEU A 27 0.01 10.68 -3.10
C LEU A 27 -0.75 11.43 -4.19
N ARG A 28 -0.68 10.95 -5.43
CA ARG A 28 -1.30 11.56 -6.60
C ARG A 28 -2.30 10.60 -7.24
N PHE A 29 -3.38 11.15 -7.77
CA PHE A 29 -4.43 10.42 -8.47
C PHE A 29 -4.44 10.77 -9.95
N ASN A 30 -4.61 9.75 -10.79
CA ASN A 30 -4.90 9.90 -12.21
C ASN A 30 -6.17 9.12 -12.56
N ASN A 31 -7.30 9.81 -12.69
CA ASN A 31 -8.55 9.18 -13.10
C ASN A 31 -8.78 9.37 -14.60
N GLN A 32 -8.46 8.34 -15.41
CA GLN A 32 -8.73 8.31 -16.85
C GLN A 32 -10.07 7.67 -17.20
N CYS A 33 -10.89 7.30 -16.21
CA CYS A 33 -12.19 6.69 -16.49
C CYS A 33 -13.20 7.70 -17.05
N GLY A 34 -13.01 9.00 -16.79
CA GLY A 34 -13.96 10.05 -17.15
C GLY A 34 -15.22 10.08 -16.26
N TYR A 35 -15.24 9.27 -15.20
CA TYR A 35 -16.29 9.20 -14.19
C TYR A 35 -15.71 8.74 -12.84
N GLY A 36 -16.54 8.77 -11.81
CA GLY A 36 -16.15 8.34 -10.46
C GLY A 36 -15.27 9.36 -9.75
N THR A 37 -15.11 9.18 -8.44
CA THR A 37 -14.30 10.05 -7.59
C THR A 37 -13.24 9.21 -6.89
N PRO A 38 -11.94 9.44 -7.13
CA PRO A 38 -10.90 8.79 -6.35
C PRO A 38 -11.11 9.08 -4.87
N LYS A 39 -10.95 8.08 -4.00
CA LYS A 39 -10.99 8.24 -2.54
C LYS A 39 -9.66 7.78 -1.98
N LEU A 40 -9.10 8.56 -1.07
CA LEU A 40 -8.03 8.15 -0.17
C LEU A 40 -8.62 8.04 1.23
N VAL A 41 -8.55 6.89 1.86
CA VAL A 41 -9.11 6.64 3.18
C VAL A 41 -8.04 6.11 4.11
N GLN A 42 -7.97 6.67 5.31
CA GLN A 42 -7.10 6.17 6.38
C GLN A 42 -7.87 6.18 7.69
N ALA A 43 -7.86 5.05 8.40
CA ALA A 43 -8.57 4.89 9.67
C ALA A 43 -10.05 5.33 9.61
N GLY A 44 -10.73 5.04 8.48
CA GLY A 44 -12.12 5.39 8.24
C GLY A 44 -12.38 6.87 7.92
N ASN A 45 -11.35 7.69 7.71
CA ASN A 45 -11.49 9.09 7.32
C ASN A 45 -11.09 9.29 5.86
N ILE A 46 -11.92 10.00 5.09
CA ILE A 46 -11.55 10.42 3.74
C ILE A 46 -10.53 11.54 3.85
N LEU A 47 -9.31 11.30 3.35
CA LEU A 47 -8.20 12.24 3.33
C LEU A 47 -8.11 13.04 2.03
N SER A 48 -8.51 12.44 0.91
CA SER A 48 -8.55 13.08 -0.41
C SER A 48 -9.68 12.51 -1.26
N THR A 49 -10.21 13.34 -2.16
CA THR A 49 -11.18 12.97 -3.19
C THR A 49 -10.64 13.13 -4.62
N GLY A 50 -9.32 12.97 -4.79
CA GLY A 50 -8.64 13.04 -6.10
C GLY A 50 -7.57 14.13 -6.22
N GLU A 51 -7.48 15.03 -5.24
CA GLU A 51 -6.38 15.99 -5.17
C GLU A 51 -5.11 15.33 -4.60
N ASP A 52 -3.94 15.89 -4.92
CA ASP A 52 -2.68 15.47 -4.31
C ASP A 52 -2.78 15.57 -2.78
N TYR A 53 -2.38 14.49 -2.09
CA TYR A 53 -2.30 14.44 -0.64
C TYR A 53 -0.84 14.31 -0.20
N VAL A 54 -0.42 15.12 0.76
CA VAL A 54 0.95 15.09 1.29
C VAL A 54 0.93 14.63 2.74
N SER A 55 1.58 13.49 2.99
CA SER A 55 1.91 13.04 4.35
C SER A 55 3.25 13.64 4.80
N ASN A 56 3.31 14.06 6.07
CA ASN A 56 4.52 14.55 6.73
C ASN A 56 4.95 13.53 7.80
N GLY A 57 5.50 12.41 7.34
CA GLY A 57 5.88 11.24 8.14
C GLY A 57 5.34 9.95 7.52
N VAL A 58 5.62 8.84 8.21
CA VAL A 58 5.07 7.51 7.87
C VAL A 58 3.56 7.59 7.62
N PHE A 59 3.13 7.02 6.51
CA PHE A 59 1.74 6.91 6.09
C PHE A 59 1.27 5.46 6.21
N GLU A 60 0.61 5.14 7.33
CA GLU A 60 0.26 3.77 7.70
C GLU A 60 -1.11 3.33 7.21
N SER A 61 -1.18 2.15 6.58
CA SER A 61 -2.42 1.39 6.32
C SER A 61 -3.56 2.24 5.74
N ALA A 62 -3.27 2.92 4.63
CA ALA A 62 -4.27 3.64 3.87
C ALA A 62 -4.76 2.80 2.70
N ILE A 63 -5.98 3.10 2.25
CA ILE A 63 -6.57 2.50 1.06
C ILE A 63 -6.97 3.59 0.08
N ALA A 64 -6.94 3.25 -1.20
CA ALA A 64 -7.50 4.07 -2.25
C ALA A 64 -8.37 3.26 -3.21
N TYR A 65 -9.44 3.88 -3.70
CA TYR A 65 -10.36 3.27 -4.65
C TYR A 65 -11.05 4.34 -5.50
N LEU A 66 -11.69 3.94 -6.60
CA LEU A 66 -12.54 4.83 -7.39
C LEU A 66 -14.01 4.62 -7.01
N ASP A 67 -14.59 5.61 -6.37
CA ASP A 67 -16.01 5.62 -6.00
C ASP A 67 -16.88 5.96 -7.23
N ASP A 68 -17.57 4.95 -7.76
CA ASP A 68 -18.57 5.07 -8.82
C ASP A 68 -20.02 5.11 -8.28
N GLY A 69 -20.18 5.27 -6.97
CA GLY A 69 -21.45 5.25 -6.25
C GLY A 69 -21.86 3.88 -5.70
N LYS A 70 -21.03 2.84 -5.86
CA LYS A 70 -21.28 1.49 -5.33
C LYS A 70 -20.30 1.07 -4.23
N CYS A 71 -19.23 1.83 -4.02
CA CYS A 71 -18.24 1.53 -3.01
C CYS A 71 -18.70 2.01 -1.64
N ASP A 72 -18.53 1.17 -0.62
CA ASP A 72 -18.65 1.64 0.76
C ASP A 72 -17.38 2.40 1.19
N LEU A 73 -17.37 2.91 2.43
CA LEU A 73 -16.30 3.77 2.94
C LEU A 73 -14.93 3.09 3.01
N ASN A 74 -14.87 1.77 3.22
CA ASN A 74 -13.61 1.03 3.21
C ASN A 74 -13.35 0.35 1.86
N GLY A 75 -14.03 0.80 0.79
CA GLY A 75 -13.88 0.26 -0.55
C GLY A 75 -14.54 -1.11 -0.75
N GLU A 76 -15.44 -1.55 0.14
CA GLU A 76 -16.24 -2.74 -0.09
C GLU A 76 -17.03 -2.61 -1.41
N GLY A 77 -17.07 -3.68 -2.22
CA GLY A 77 -17.65 -3.67 -3.56
C GLY A 77 -16.76 -3.08 -4.66
N CYS A 78 -15.55 -2.62 -4.33
CA CYS A 78 -14.63 -1.98 -5.27
C CYS A 78 -13.21 -2.54 -5.17
N LEU A 79 -12.41 -2.33 -6.23
CA LEU A 79 -11.00 -2.64 -6.21
C LEU A 79 -10.31 -1.61 -5.31
N ILE A 80 -9.48 -2.09 -4.39
CA ILE A 80 -8.70 -1.23 -3.51
C ILE A 80 -7.21 -1.34 -3.82
N ILE A 81 -6.51 -0.23 -3.62
CA ILE A 81 -5.05 -0.16 -3.57
C ILE A 81 -4.71 0.08 -2.10
N GLU A 82 -4.06 -0.88 -1.46
CA GLU A 82 -3.61 -0.79 -0.07
C GLU A 82 -2.16 -0.30 -0.05
N MET A 83 -1.81 0.55 0.91
CA MET A 83 -0.47 1.13 0.97
C MET A 83 0.03 1.42 2.39
N TYR A 84 1.33 1.23 2.54
CA TYR A 84 2.16 1.71 3.64
C TYR A 84 3.34 2.48 3.03
N LEU A 85 3.49 3.77 3.37
CA LEU A 85 4.62 4.57 2.90
C LEU A 85 5.48 4.94 4.10
N GLY A 86 6.71 4.45 4.08
CA GLY A 86 7.69 4.60 5.14
C GLY A 86 9.12 4.57 4.59
N ASN A 87 10.01 5.38 5.16
CA ASN A 87 11.45 5.28 4.97
C ASN A 87 11.94 3.97 5.61
N PRO A 88 12.76 3.17 4.92
CA PRO A 88 13.27 1.92 5.47
C PRO A 88 14.11 2.18 6.74
N THR A 89 13.72 1.54 7.84
CA THR A 89 14.51 1.53 9.09
C THR A 89 15.48 0.35 9.16
N GLU A 90 15.20 -0.69 8.38
CA GLU A 90 16.03 -1.87 8.18
C GLU A 90 15.77 -2.44 6.76
N PRO A 91 16.66 -3.28 6.21
CA PRO A 91 16.46 -3.88 4.90
C PRO A 91 15.13 -4.64 4.82
N GLY A 92 14.26 -4.24 3.90
CA GLY A 92 12.95 -4.85 3.70
C GLY A 92 11.79 -4.09 4.37
N ALA A 93 12.06 -3.14 5.27
CA ALA A 93 11.05 -2.40 6.03
C ALA A 93 10.68 -1.02 5.44
N GLY A 94 10.91 -0.83 4.13
CA GLY A 94 10.49 0.37 3.41
C GLY A 94 9.00 0.43 3.10
N SER A 95 8.65 1.25 2.11
CA SER A 95 7.27 1.39 1.63
C SER A 95 6.80 0.12 0.93
N SER A 96 5.52 -0.19 1.02
CA SER A 96 4.88 -1.29 0.32
C SER A 96 3.46 -0.94 -0.11
N ALA A 97 3.01 -1.55 -1.21
CA ALA A 97 1.66 -1.39 -1.69
C ALA A 97 1.23 -2.63 -2.49
N ASP A 98 -0.07 -2.82 -2.57
CA ASP A 98 -0.70 -3.92 -3.28
C ASP A 98 -2.11 -3.56 -3.75
N ILE A 99 -2.65 -4.40 -4.62
CA ILE A 99 -4.04 -4.32 -5.08
C ILE A 99 -4.77 -5.49 -4.43
N SER A 100 -5.96 -5.26 -3.88
CA SER A 100 -6.72 -6.30 -3.20
C SER A 100 -8.13 -6.43 -3.78
N LEU A 101 -8.49 -7.68 -4.06
CA LEU A 101 -9.81 -8.17 -4.47
C LEU A 101 -10.30 -9.26 -3.50
N ILE A 102 -9.72 -9.30 -2.28
CA ILE A 102 -10.20 -10.16 -1.20
C ILE A 102 -11.60 -9.69 -0.80
N SER A 103 -12.58 -10.59 -0.83
CA SER A 103 -13.96 -10.27 -0.42
C SER A 103 -13.98 -9.59 0.95
N PRO A 104 -14.69 -8.45 1.12
CA PRO A 104 -15.77 -7.93 0.26
C PRO A 104 -15.34 -6.98 -0.87
N HIS A 105 -14.04 -6.84 -1.16
CA HIS A 105 -13.55 -6.04 -2.28
C HIS A 105 -13.81 -6.78 -3.61
N ALA A 106 -14.07 -6.03 -4.68
CA ALA A 106 -14.46 -6.60 -5.96
C ALA A 106 -14.05 -5.69 -7.12
N TYR A 107 -13.68 -6.28 -8.25
CA TYR A 107 -13.27 -5.49 -9.41
C TYR A 107 -14.45 -4.67 -9.95
N ASN A 108 -14.30 -3.34 -9.98
CA ASN A 108 -15.25 -2.41 -10.57
C ASN A 108 -14.64 -1.66 -11.78
N VAL A 109 -13.40 -1.19 -11.66
CA VAL A 109 -12.64 -0.52 -12.71
C VAL A 109 -11.19 -1.00 -12.71
N GLN A 110 -10.48 -0.75 -13.81
CA GLN A 110 -9.03 -0.93 -13.82
C GLN A 110 -8.41 -0.01 -12.77
N GLY A 111 -7.55 -0.58 -11.92
CA GLY A 111 -6.75 0.14 -10.94
C GLY A 111 -5.28 -0.23 -11.06
N SER A 112 -4.41 0.75 -10.86
CA SER A 112 -2.97 0.56 -10.86
C SER A 112 -2.28 1.56 -9.95
N PHE A 113 -1.05 1.25 -9.56
CA PHE A 113 -0.20 2.19 -8.84
C PHE A 113 1.26 2.10 -9.30
N SER A 114 2.05 3.12 -8.98
CA SER A 114 3.50 3.10 -9.12
C SER A 114 4.16 4.06 -8.13
N TYR A 115 5.38 3.73 -7.73
CA TYR A 115 6.23 4.68 -7.01
C TYR A 115 6.85 5.70 -7.97
N PHE A 116 7.10 6.91 -7.45
CA PHE A 116 7.91 7.93 -8.11
C PHE A 116 8.76 8.71 -7.11
N SER A 117 9.81 9.38 -7.60
CA SER A 117 10.87 9.97 -6.78
C SER A 117 11.59 8.93 -5.91
N GLY A 118 11.66 7.69 -6.42
CA GLY A 118 12.17 6.51 -5.71
C GLY A 118 11.46 5.26 -6.22
N CYS A 119 12.22 4.22 -6.59
CA CYS A 119 11.70 3.00 -7.24
C CYS A 119 10.80 3.29 -8.45
N ASP A 120 11.13 4.30 -9.25
CA ASP A 120 10.25 4.85 -10.28
C ASP A 120 9.66 3.77 -11.19
N ASN A 121 8.34 3.86 -11.41
CA ASN A 121 7.53 2.93 -12.21
C ASN A 121 7.41 1.50 -11.65
N SER A 122 7.98 1.22 -10.46
CA SER A 122 7.72 -0.03 -9.76
C SER A 122 6.31 0.03 -9.19
N GLY A 123 5.47 -0.95 -9.50
CA GLY A 123 4.09 -0.99 -9.06
C GLY A 123 3.34 -2.18 -9.65
N ALA A 124 2.02 -2.13 -9.56
CA ALA A 124 1.13 -3.17 -10.07
C ALA A 124 -0.01 -2.54 -10.88
N ASN A 125 -0.54 -3.32 -11.82
CA ASN A 125 -1.66 -2.92 -12.66
C ASN A 125 -2.66 -4.08 -12.78
N CYS A 126 -3.93 -3.75 -12.54
CA CYS A 126 -5.05 -4.67 -12.68
C CYS A 126 -6.09 -4.14 -13.64
N ALA A 127 -6.01 -4.62 -14.88
CA ALA A 127 -6.91 -4.24 -15.98
C ALA A 127 -8.16 -5.12 -16.10
N SER A 128 -8.31 -6.15 -15.24
CA SER A 128 -9.45 -7.06 -15.22
C SER A 128 -9.67 -7.66 -13.83
N ALA A 129 -10.82 -8.30 -13.64
CA ALA A 129 -11.16 -8.98 -12.39
C ALA A 129 -10.25 -10.16 -12.06
N ASP A 130 -9.70 -10.84 -13.08
CA ASP A 130 -8.78 -11.97 -12.93
C ASP A 130 -7.30 -11.53 -12.89
N CYS A 131 -7.04 -10.32 -12.39
CA CYS A 131 -5.71 -9.72 -12.39
C CYS A 131 -4.72 -10.55 -11.54
N PRO A 132 -3.61 -11.06 -12.11
CA PRO A 132 -2.64 -11.84 -11.35
C PRO A 132 -1.78 -11.00 -10.39
N ALA A 133 -1.90 -9.67 -10.43
CA ALA A 133 -1.20 -8.75 -9.55
C ALA A 133 -2.07 -8.26 -8.37
N ALA A 134 -3.27 -8.84 -8.18
CA ALA A 134 -4.12 -8.57 -7.04
C ALA A 134 -4.12 -9.74 -6.04
N PHE A 135 -4.34 -9.42 -4.77
CA PHE A 135 -4.65 -10.40 -3.73
C PHE A 135 -6.11 -10.87 -3.86
N PHE A 136 -6.33 -12.18 -3.82
CA PHE A 136 -7.67 -12.80 -3.77
C PHE A 136 -7.92 -13.55 -2.47
N TYR A 137 -6.85 -13.91 -1.74
CA TYR A 137 -6.93 -14.62 -0.47
C TYR A 137 -5.99 -13.98 0.57
N SER A 138 -6.35 -14.09 1.85
CA SER A 138 -5.61 -13.45 2.95
C SER A 138 -4.24 -14.06 3.24
N ASP A 139 -3.95 -15.25 2.73
CA ASP A 139 -2.69 -15.97 2.92
C ASP A 139 -1.71 -15.82 1.74
N GLU A 140 -2.12 -15.09 0.70
CA GLU A 140 -1.22 -14.71 -0.38
C GLU A 140 -0.23 -13.64 0.09
N THR A 141 1.00 -13.70 -0.42
CA THR A 141 2.08 -12.75 -0.04
C THR A 141 2.92 -12.26 -1.22
N GLN A 142 2.62 -12.72 -2.44
CA GLN A 142 3.54 -12.61 -3.57
C GLN A 142 3.31 -11.40 -4.48
N VAL A 143 2.18 -10.71 -4.35
CA VAL A 143 1.81 -9.59 -5.25
C VAL A 143 2.04 -8.21 -4.65
N GLN A 144 2.57 -8.15 -3.43
CA GLN A 144 2.97 -6.89 -2.82
C GLN A 144 4.25 -6.35 -3.47
N VAL A 145 4.24 -5.06 -3.81
CA VAL A 145 5.38 -4.36 -4.40
C VAL A 145 6.01 -3.49 -3.33
N ALA A 146 7.29 -3.76 -3.02
CA ALA A 146 8.05 -3.02 -2.03
C ALA A 146 8.98 -1.98 -2.67
N CYS A 147 9.24 -0.90 -1.95
CA CYS A 147 10.26 0.10 -2.29
C CYS A 147 11.10 0.46 -1.07
N GLN A 148 12.43 0.42 -1.23
CA GLN A 148 13.41 0.66 -0.16
C GLN A 148 14.10 2.02 -0.30
N ALA A 149 13.48 2.99 -0.99
CA ALA A 149 13.99 4.35 -1.10
C ALA A 149 13.31 5.27 -0.09
N ASP A 150 14.04 6.26 0.42
CA ASP A 150 13.47 7.28 1.29
C ASP A 150 12.57 8.24 0.52
N ASN A 151 11.51 8.72 1.15
CA ASN A 151 10.61 9.78 0.68
C ASN A 151 10.01 9.48 -0.70
N VAL A 152 9.65 8.22 -0.91
CA VAL A 152 8.97 7.82 -2.15
C VAL A 152 7.60 8.47 -2.22
N ASN A 153 7.22 8.86 -3.41
CA ASN A 153 5.87 9.31 -3.71
C ASN A 153 5.11 8.20 -4.41
N PHE A 154 3.79 8.35 -4.48
CA PHE A 154 2.88 7.29 -4.90
C PHE A 154 1.86 7.81 -5.91
N LEU A 155 1.86 7.25 -7.11
CA LEU A 155 0.89 7.55 -8.17
C LEU A 155 -0.12 6.42 -8.25
N MET A 156 -1.40 6.73 -8.07
CA MET A 156 -2.51 5.82 -8.32
C MET A 156 -3.20 6.22 -9.61
N ALA A 157 -3.56 5.24 -10.43
CA ALA A 157 -4.30 5.49 -11.65
C ALA A 157 -5.51 4.56 -11.79
N PHE A 158 -6.61 5.13 -12.28
CA PHE A 158 -7.84 4.41 -12.59
C PHE A 158 -8.12 4.51 -14.09
N CYS A 159 -8.51 3.38 -14.69
CA CYS A 159 -8.61 3.22 -16.15
C CYS A 159 -7.34 3.57 -16.93
N ALA A 160 -6.18 3.38 -16.29
CA ALA A 160 -4.86 3.56 -16.87
C ALA A 160 -3.85 2.71 -16.10
N ASP A 161 -2.64 2.57 -16.67
CA ASP A 161 -1.51 1.85 -16.06
C ASP A 161 -0.47 2.84 -15.54
N ALA A 162 -0.45 3.05 -14.23
CA ALA A 162 0.46 3.94 -13.51
C ALA A 162 1.93 3.61 -13.78
N THR A 163 2.29 2.35 -14.01
CA THR A 163 3.69 1.94 -14.29
C THR A 163 4.22 2.45 -15.63
N THR A 164 3.32 2.90 -16.51
CA THR A 164 3.65 3.46 -17.83
C THR A 164 3.47 4.97 -17.90
N LEU A 165 2.85 5.56 -16.88
CA LEU A 165 2.54 6.98 -16.82
C LEU A 165 3.74 7.75 -16.30
N SER A 166 4.12 8.83 -17.00
CA SER A 166 5.10 9.76 -16.49
C SER A 166 4.43 10.72 -15.51
N TRP A 167 4.89 10.69 -14.25
CA TRP A 167 4.39 11.53 -13.17
C TRP A 167 4.59 13.04 -13.42
N ASP A 168 5.58 13.40 -14.25
CA ASP A 168 5.95 14.78 -14.61
C ASP A 168 5.26 15.27 -15.89
N SER A 169 4.50 14.43 -16.59
CA SER A 169 3.87 14.80 -17.87
C SER A 169 2.70 15.80 -17.73
N GLY A 170 2.68 16.59 -16.66
CA GLY A 170 1.70 17.65 -16.51
C GLY A 170 0.28 17.11 -16.47
N ILE A 171 0.04 16.06 -15.69
CA ILE A 171 -1.29 15.79 -15.14
C ILE A 171 -1.59 16.97 -14.21
N ALA A 172 -1.85 18.14 -14.80
CA ALA A 172 -2.66 19.14 -14.14
C ALA A 172 -3.92 18.37 -13.72
N PRO A 173 -4.34 18.47 -12.44
CA PRO A 173 -5.62 17.91 -12.04
C PRO A 173 -6.60 18.36 -13.10
N SER A 174 -7.20 17.42 -13.81
CA SER A 174 -8.15 17.73 -14.86
C SER A 174 -9.38 18.30 -14.17
N THR A 175 -9.27 19.56 -13.77
CA THR A 175 -10.34 20.53 -13.55
C THR A 175 -11.05 20.83 -14.86
N SER A 176 -10.84 20.01 -15.89
CA SER A 176 -11.88 19.61 -16.84
C SER A 176 -13.02 18.89 -16.10
N SER A 177 -13.67 19.60 -15.18
CA SER A 177 -15.12 19.67 -15.18
C SER A 177 -15.55 20.19 -16.56
N SER A 178 -15.41 19.34 -17.59
CA SER A 178 -16.38 19.37 -18.67
C SER A 178 -17.69 19.11 -17.96
N ALA A 179 -18.38 20.20 -17.63
CA ALA A 179 -19.74 20.17 -17.14
C ALA A 179 -20.44 19.17 -18.04
N TRP A 180 -20.78 18.02 -17.45
CA TRP A 180 -21.65 17.07 -18.09
C TRP A 180 -22.96 17.82 -18.22
N THR A 181 -23.14 18.55 -19.33
CA THR A 181 -24.45 19.06 -19.70
C THR A 181 -25.29 17.81 -19.81
N PRO A 182 -26.26 17.58 -18.91
CA PRO A 182 -27.13 16.44 -19.04
C PRO A 182 -27.69 16.47 -20.46
N PRO A 183 -27.79 15.31 -21.14
CA PRO A 183 -28.42 15.27 -22.45
C PRO A 183 -29.76 16.00 -22.36
N PRO A 184 -30.11 16.85 -23.36
CA PRO A 184 -31.37 17.57 -23.34
C PRO A 184 -32.50 16.56 -23.08
N PRO A 185 -33.48 16.88 -22.23
CA PRO A 185 -34.53 15.94 -21.88
C PRO A 185 -35.21 15.48 -23.17
N THR A 186 -34.97 14.24 -23.56
CA THR A 186 -35.78 13.58 -24.58
C THR A 186 -37.19 13.54 -24.05
N THR A 187 -38.08 14.29 -24.72
CA THR A 187 -39.52 14.29 -24.53
C THR A 187 -40.07 12.90 -24.82
N SER A 188 -39.95 12.00 -23.85
CA SER A 188 -40.59 10.70 -23.85
C SER A 188 -42.07 10.90 -23.55
N SER A 189 -42.90 10.63 -24.56
CA SER A 189 -44.34 10.58 -24.46
C SER A 189 -44.77 9.55 -23.42
N THR A 190 -45.36 10.03 -22.33
CA THR A 190 -45.96 9.27 -21.24
C THR A 190 -47.11 8.41 -21.77
N PRO A 191 -47.07 7.06 -21.66
CA PRO A 191 -48.29 6.27 -21.70
C PRO A 191 -48.97 6.37 -20.32
N THR A 192 -50.17 6.97 -20.32
CA THR A 192 -51.08 6.99 -19.18
C THR A 192 -51.49 5.56 -18.82
N SER A 193 -50.89 5.01 -17.76
CA SER A 193 -51.31 3.74 -17.17
C SER A 193 -52.20 4.01 -15.96
N THR A 194 -53.49 3.72 -16.13
CA THR A 194 -54.52 3.75 -15.09
C THR A 194 -54.20 2.71 -14.02
N TRP A 195 -53.79 3.17 -12.83
CA TRP A 195 -53.53 2.31 -11.67
C TRP A 195 -54.84 2.06 -10.93
N VAL A 196 -55.26 0.80 -10.83
CA VAL A 196 -56.37 0.35 -9.98
C VAL A 196 -55.76 -0.10 -8.65
N ALA A 197 -56.19 0.51 -7.55
CA ALA A 197 -55.73 0.16 -6.20
C ALA A 197 -56.23 -1.23 -5.77
N PRO A 198 -55.35 -2.16 -5.35
CA PRO A 198 -55.77 -3.38 -4.68
C PRO A 198 -56.03 -3.10 -3.20
N THR A 199 -57.27 -3.32 -2.77
CA THR A 199 -57.64 -3.50 -1.35
C THR A 199 -57.19 -4.86 -0.88
N THR A 200 -56.17 -4.93 -0.02
CA THR A 200 -55.85 -6.13 0.76
C THR A 200 -55.94 -5.84 2.25
N SER A 201 -56.98 -6.40 2.87
CA SER A 201 -57.12 -6.59 4.31
C SER A 201 -56.05 -7.56 4.79
N SER A 202 -55.16 -7.11 5.68
CA SER A 202 -54.23 -7.98 6.40
C SER A 202 -54.59 -8.00 7.88
N THR A 203 -55.11 -9.14 8.32
CA THR A 203 -55.35 -9.51 9.71
C THR A 203 -54.00 -9.68 10.42
N TRP A 204 -53.76 -8.89 11.46
CA TRP A 204 -52.60 -9.05 12.35
C TRP A 204 -52.74 -10.32 13.18
N VAL A 205 -51.78 -11.23 13.07
CA VAL A 205 -51.59 -12.35 14.02
C VAL A 205 -50.31 -12.09 14.81
N ALA A 206 -50.44 -12.09 16.12
CA ALA A 206 -49.34 -11.83 17.05
C ALA A 206 -48.30 -12.97 17.03
N PRO A 207 -46.99 -12.68 17.14
CA PRO A 207 -45.96 -13.69 17.22
C PRO A 207 -45.89 -14.32 18.63
N THR A 208 -45.98 -15.65 18.68
CA THR A 208 -45.74 -16.47 19.86
C THR A 208 -44.25 -16.62 20.13
N THR A 209 -43.86 -16.23 21.35
CA THR A 209 -42.59 -16.55 21.99
C THR A 209 -42.44 -18.05 22.20
N SER A 210 -41.31 -18.66 21.79
CA SER A 210 -40.57 -19.69 22.55
C SER A 210 -39.44 -20.30 21.72
N SER A 211 -38.21 -20.17 22.20
CA SER A 211 -37.26 -21.30 22.24
C SER A 211 -36.03 -20.90 23.07
N THR A 212 -35.97 -21.51 24.25
CA THR A 212 -34.81 -21.53 25.14
C THR A 212 -33.74 -22.42 24.51
N SER A 213 -32.61 -21.84 24.12
CA SER A 213 -31.43 -22.59 23.67
C SER A 213 -30.45 -22.72 24.83
N THR A 214 -30.35 -23.93 25.38
CA THR A 214 -29.38 -24.30 26.42
C THR A 214 -28.01 -24.47 25.78
N TYR A 215 -27.11 -23.53 26.04
CA TYR A 215 -25.70 -23.60 25.66
C TYR A 215 -24.93 -24.51 26.63
N VAL A 216 -24.36 -25.60 26.10
CA VAL A 216 -23.42 -26.49 26.81
C VAL A 216 -22.01 -26.17 26.30
N PRO A 217 -21.07 -25.70 27.14
CA PRO A 217 -19.71 -25.43 26.70
C PRO A 217 -18.93 -26.75 26.51
N PRO A 218 -18.10 -26.87 25.45
CA PRO A 218 -17.19 -28.00 25.32
C PRO A 218 -16.03 -27.86 26.30
N SER A 219 -15.92 -28.84 27.20
CA SER A 219 -14.73 -29.06 28.03
C SER A 219 -13.66 -29.72 27.18
N SER A 220 -12.59 -28.99 26.86
CA SER A 220 -11.40 -29.53 26.17
C SER A 220 -10.26 -29.69 27.17
N THR A 221 -10.08 -30.93 27.62
CA THR A 221 -8.95 -31.38 28.41
C THR A 221 -7.73 -31.51 27.50
N TYR A 222 -6.76 -30.59 27.61
CA TYR A 222 -5.45 -30.74 27.00
C TYR A 222 -4.59 -31.68 27.84
N THR A 223 -4.24 -32.83 27.29
CA THR A 223 -3.16 -33.70 27.79
C THR A 223 -1.86 -33.39 27.05
N PRO A 224 -0.75 -33.06 27.73
CA PRO A 224 0.55 -32.95 27.09
C PRO A 224 1.18 -34.33 26.96
N SER A 225 1.32 -34.83 25.73
CA SER A 225 2.19 -35.97 25.43
C SER A 225 3.53 -35.47 24.94
N SER A 226 4.48 -35.48 25.89
CA SER A 226 5.91 -35.48 25.63
C SER A 226 6.32 -36.82 24.99
N SER A 227 6.91 -36.77 23.81
CA SER A 227 7.80 -37.82 23.31
C SER A 227 9.00 -37.19 22.60
N SER A 228 10.15 -37.55 23.15
CA SER A 228 11.50 -37.26 22.72
C SER A 228 11.96 -38.23 21.63
N SER A 229 13.11 -37.89 21.02
CA SER A 229 14.00 -38.71 20.17
C SER A 229 13.48 -38.99 18.74
N SER A 230 14.27 -38.97 17.67
CA SER A 230 15.71 -39.21 17.55
C SER A 230 16.25 -38.72 16.20
N SER A 231 17.55 -38.45 16.22
CA SER A 231 18.50 -38.31 15.13
C SER A 231 18.34 -39.26 13.93
N SER A 232 18.56 -38.76 12.72
CA SER A 232 19.44 -39.42 11.75
C SER A 232 19.89 -38.47 10.63
N SER A 233 21.21 -38.30 10.59
CA SER A 233 22.01 -37.83 9.47
C SER A 233 21.91 -38.78 8.27
N SER A 234 21.77 -38.23 7.06
CA SER A 234 22.25 -38.91 5.85
C SER A 234 22.77 -37.89 4.85
N SER A 235 24.09 -37.86 4.78
CA SER A 235 24.88 -37.40 3.65
C SER A 235 24.62 -38.28 2.44
N SER A 236 24.43 -37.68 1.26
CA SER A 236 24.78 -38.35 0.00
C SER A 236 25.24 -37.33 -1.03
N SER A 237 26.43 -37.65 -1.53
CA SER A 237 27.27 -36.95 -2.48
C SER A 237 26.87 -37.24 -3.92
N SER A 238 26.94 -36.19 -4.74
CA SER A 238 27.38 -36.14 -6.14
C SER A 238 27.32 -37.42 -7.00
N SER A 239 26.58 -37.32 -8.10
CA SER A 239 26.95 -37.97 -9.37
C SER A 239 26.55 -37.06 -10.55
N SER A 240 27.57 -36.45 -11.13
CA SER A 240 27.53 -35.79 -12.43
C SER A 240 27.73 -36.84 -13.53
N SER A 241 26.74 -36.99 -14.40
CA SER A 241 26.86 -37.74 -15.65
C SER A 241 26.55 -36.81 -16.83
N ALA A 242 27.61 -36.53 -17.60
CA ALA A 242 27.54 -36.00 -18.94
C ALA A 242 27.08 -37.12 -19.90
N SER A 243 26.26 -36.78 -20.90
CA SER A 243 26.25 -37.37 -22.25
C SER A 243 25.28 -36.64 -23.18
N SER A 244 25.89 -35.77 -23.98
CA SER A 244 25.68 -35.42 -25.39
C SER A 244 24.59 -36.09 -26.27
N SER A 245 24.12 -35.25 -27.22
CA SER A 245 23.52 -35.52 -28.57
C SER A 245 22.00 -35.78 -28.60
N SER A 246 21.15 -35.23 -29.48
CA SER A 246 21.35 -34.63 -30.81
C SER A 246 20.14 -33.75 -31.21
N ALA A 247 20.42 -32.83 -32.14
CA ALA A 247 19.57 -32.04 -33.03
C ALA A 247 18.09 -32.43 -33.26
N ALA A 248 17.22 -31.41 -33.25
CA ALA A 248 16.26 -31.18 -34.33
C ALA A 248 15.95 -29.68 -34.44
N ALA A 249 16.15 -29.15 -35.63
CA ALA A 249 15.91 -27.76 -36.00
C ALA A 249 14.41 -27.48 -36.19
N SER A 250 13.97 -26.27 -35.86
CA SER A 250 12.99 -25.52 -36.66
C SER A 250 13.09 -24.03 -36.34
N ALA A 251 13.24 -23.26 -37.41
CA ALA A 251 13.51 -21.84 -37.44
C ALA A 251 12.21 -21.01 -37.36
N SER A 252 12.30 -19.83 -36.76
CA SER A 252 11.72 -18.53 -37.21
C SER A 252 12.05 -17.50 -36.12
N ALA A 253 13.04 -16.61 -36.30
CA ALA A 253 12.88 -15.23 -36.82
C ALA A 253 11.87 -14.42 -35.99
N SER A 254 12.11 -13.21 -35.47
CA SER A 254 13.18 -12.22 -35.54
C SER A 254 12.73 -11.09 -34.61
N ALA A 255 13.54 -10.67 -33.62
CA ALA A 255 13.55 -9.30 -33.09
C ALA A 255 14.76 -9.12 -32.16
N ARG A 256 15.89 -8.67 -32.72
CA ARG A 256 17.08 -8.26 -31.99
C ARG A 256 16.93 -6.80 -31.56
N CYS A 257 16.96 -6.52 -30.27
CA CYS A 257 17.21 -5.17 -29.77
C CYS A 257 18.72 -4.86 -29.89
N PRO A 258 19.12 -3.74 -30.53
CA PRO A 258 20.53 -3.35 -30.58
C PRO A 258 20.99 -2.71 -29.26
N ASN A 259 21.90 -3.38 -28.58
CA ASN A 259 22.73 -2.80 -27.52
C ASN A 259 23.59 -1.66 -28.10
N LYS A 260 23.33 -0.42 -27.66
CA LYS A 260 24.27 0.69 -27.84
C LYS A 260 25.40 0.56 -26.83
N ALA A 261 26.55 0.08 -27.31
CA ALA A 261 27.82 0.21 -26.65
C ALA A 261 28.26 1.68 -26.59
N VAL A 262 28.26 2.28 -25.40
CA VAL A 262 28.94 3.56 -25.16
C VAL A 262 30.36 3.26 -24.68
N LYS A 263 31.30 3.36 -25.62
CA LYS A 263 32.73 3.54 -25.33
C LYS A 263 32.89 4.88 -24.61
N ARG A 264 33.43 4.88 -23.39
CA ARG A 264 34.13 6.05 -22.85
C ARG A 264 35.53 5.68 -22.42
N ALA A 265 36.42 6.55 -22.88
CA ALA A 265 37.86 6.39 -22.93
C ALA A 265 38.50 6.41 -21.54
N ALA A 266 39.54 5.60 -21.43
CA ALA A 266 40.52 5.64 -20.37
C ALA A 266 41.21 7.02 -20.31
N LYS A 267 41.32 7.58 -19.10
CA LYS A 267 42.36 8.56 -18.77
C LYS A 267 43.16 8.02 -17.60
N ARG A 268 44.40 7.65 -17.91
CA ARG A 268 45.45 7.21 -16.99
C ARG A 268 45.84 8.35 -16.04
N GLY A 269 46.12 7.96 -14.80
CA GLY A 269 47.38 8.30 -14.13
C GLY A 269 47.36 9.52 -13.22
N LEU A 270 47.31 9.27 -11.91
CA LEU A 270 48.33 9.76 -10.97
C LEU A 270 48.21 9.00 -9.65
N ALA A 271 49.24 8.21 -9.37
CA ALA A 271 49.51 7.57 -8.09
C ALA A 271 50.19 8.57 -7.15
N ILE A 272 49.71 8.69 -5.92
CA ILE A 272 50.40 9.30 -4.76
C ILE A 272 50.03 8.43 -3.53
N PRO A 273 50.98 8.16 -2.61
CA PRO A 273 51.02 6.92 -1.84
C PRO A 273 50.29 6.97 -0.49
N GLU A 274 50.12 5.76 0.06
CA GLU A 274 49.84 5.48 1.47
C GLU A 274 50.60 6.41 2.43
N LEU A 275 49.86 6.97 3.39
CA LEU A 275 50.41 7.27 4.70
C LEU A 275 49.42 6.82 5.77
N LEU A 276 49.97 6.08 6.73
CA LEU A 276 49.38 5.47 7.91
C LEU A 276 48.87 6.50 8.93
N ASP A 277 48.22 5.94 9.97
CA ASP A 277 47.78 6.52 11.25
C ASP A 277 46.27 6.86 11.28
N GLY A 278 45.40 6.20 12.04
CA GLY A 278 45.61 5.48 13.30
C GLY A 278 45.15 6.32 14.47
N VAL A 279 43.83 6.58 14.61
CA VAL A 279 43.23 6.95 15.90
C VAL A 279 41.82 6.38 15.99
N ALA A 280 41.69 5.32 16.79
CA ALA A 280 40.42 4.84 17.32
C ALA A 280 39.92 5.87 18.35
N ALA A 281 38.83 6.56 18.05
CA ALA A 281 38.09 7.35 19.04
C ALA A 281 36.99 6.47 19.63
N ALA A 282 37.18 6.08 20.89
CA ALA A 282 36.19 5.40 21.71
C ALA A 282 34.96 6.30 21.93
N PRO A 283 33.74 5.72 22.02
CA PRO A 283 32.55 6.48 22.39
C PRO A 283 32.57 6.83 23.90
N PRO A 284 32.10 8.02 24.30
CA PRO A 284 31.91 8.31 25.72
C PRO A 284 30.78 7.46 26.29
N ALA A 285 31.13 6.71 27.33
CA ALA A 285 30.18 6.05 28.20
C ALA A 285 29.40 7.09 29.04
N GLY A 286 28.09 6.86 29.13
CA GLY A 286 27.32 7.16 30.33
C GLY A 286 26.63 8.53 30.38
N LEU A 287 25.31 8.50 30.29
CA LEU A 287 24.41 9.09 31.29
C LEU A 287 23.01 8.50 31.07
N GLY A 288 22.65 7.58 31.95
CA GLY A 288 21.28 7.09 32.03
C GLY A 288 20.35 8.16 32.60
N SER A 289 19.11 8.19 32.12
CA SER A 289 17.99 8.60 32.96
C SER A 289 16.64 8.20 32.36
N ALA A 290 15.89 7.47 33.19
CA ALA A 290 14.44 7.38 33.27
C ALA A 290 13.63 6.84 32.06
N PHE A 291 13.49 5.52 32.06
CA PHE A 291 12.26 4.84 31.64
C PHE A 291 11.06 5.44 32.39
N ASN A 292 10.16 6.14 31.69
CA ASN A 292 8.87 6.52 32.24
C ASN A 292 7.81 5.53 31.73
N ALA A 293 7.53 4.52 32.55
CA ALA A 293 6.50 3.52 32.30
C ALA A 293 5.12 4.17 32.43
N HIS A 294 4.53 4.59 31.32
CA HIS A 294 3.16 5.11 31.31
C HIS A 294 2.16 3.94 31.35
N LYS A 295 1.84 3.52 32.58
CA LYS A 295 0.77 2.59 32.92
C LYS A 295 -0.59 3.17 32.50
N ARG A 296 -1.03 2.92 31.28
CA ARG A 296 -2.40 3.23 30.83
C ARG A 296 -3.38 2.34 31.60
N ARG A 297 -4.17 2.97 32.49
CA ARG A 297 -5.32 2.34 33.14
C ARG A 297 -6.43 2.22 32.10
N HIS A 298 -6.90 1.00 31.86
CA HIS A 298 -8.15 0.75 31.15
C HIS A 298 -9.33 1.37 31.93
N PRO A 299 -10.25 2.12 31.28
CA PRO A 299 -11.50 2.50 31.91
C PRO A 299 -12.40 1.26 32.07
N ARG A 300 -12.91 1.08 33.30
CA ARG A 300 -13.96 0.11 33.61
C ARG A 300 -15.24 0.48 32.86
N ALA A 301 -15.80 -0.48 32.14
CA ALA A 301 -17.15 -0.40 31.57
C ALA A 301 -18.18 -0.23 32.69
N VAL A 302 -18.97 0.83 32.63
CA VAL A 302 -20.15 1.04 33.46
C VAL A 302 -21.32 0.31 32.80
N SER A 303 -21.79 -0.75 33.44
CA SER A 303 -23.00 -1.50 33.06
C SER A 303 -24.23 -0.70 33.50
N HIS A 304 -24.95 -0.11 32.54
CA HIS A 304 -26.27 0.48 32.78
C HIS A 304 -27.33 -0.62 32.76
N ARG A 305 -27.85 -0.92 33.95
CA ARG A 305 -29.02 -1.78 34.17
C ARG A 305 -30.28 -0.98 33.84
N ALA A 306 -30.94 -1.30 32.73
CA ALA A 306 -32.26 -0.76 32.40
C ALA A 306 -33.31 -1.28 33.39
N ARG A 307 -34.11 -0.36 33.95
CA ARG A 307 -35.36 -0.67 34.66
C ARG A 307 -36.50 -0.67 33.64
N SER A 308 -37.20 -1.79 33.56
CA SER A 308 -38.46 -1.92 32.84
C SER A 308 -39.59 -1.28 33.65
N HIS A 309 -40.45 -0.53 32.97
CA HIS A 309 -41.81 -0.21 33.38
C HIS A 309 -42.78 -1.20 32.73
#